data_AF-A0A357ZF65-F1
#
_entry.id   AF-A0A357ZF65-F1
#
_cell.length_a   1.000
_cell.length_b   1.000
_cell.length_c   1.000
_cell.angle_alpha   90.00
_cell.angle_beta   90.00
_cell.angle_gamma   90.00
#
_symmetry.space_group_name_H-M   'P 1'
#
loop_
_entity.id
_entity.type
_entity.pdbx_description
1 polymer ?
#
loop_
_entity_poly.entity_id
_entity_poly.type
_entity_poly.pdbx_seq_one_letter_code
_entity_poly.pdbx_strand_id
1 'polypeptide(L)'
;MTNEKPQIFIDIDCKDLKTKVDEYENRGWRFVNICGSTVEGGVELIYSFSDGLPLENLRFTVPNGSTIPSVSGCFPNAFFFENETYDLFGVKFSGVSIDFDGKFYKVSVPTPMNPQSVQAREYAAQAAGAGAAATADDDAKGGE
;
A
#
# COMPACT_ATOMS: atom_id res chain seq x y z
N MET A 1 8.60 25.46 -28.33
CA MET A 1 8.28 24.72 -27.10
C MET A 1 7.54 23.47 -27.52
N THR A 2 8.24 22.34 -27.60
CA THR A 2 7.64 21.05 -27.97
C THR A 2 6.66 20.64 -26.89
N ASN A 3 5.47 20.21 -27.31
CA ASN A 3 4.34 19.85 -26.47
C ASN A 3 4.52 18.44 -25.88
N GLU A 4 5.74 18.11 -25.42
CA GLU A 4 6.03 16.81 -24.82
C GLU A 4 5.43 16.78 -23.41
N LYS A 5 4.47 15.87 -23.19
CA LYS A 5 3.93 15.65 -21.85
C LYS A 5 5.06 15.09 -20.98
N PRO A 6 5.50 15.79 -19.93
CA PRO A 6 6.60 15.32 -19.08
C PRO A 6 6.23 14.06 -18.31
N GLN A 7 4.93 13.75 -18.21
CA GLN A 7 4.41 12.53 -17.63
C GLN A 7 3.18 12.01 -18.37
N ILE A 8 3.03 10.70 -18.42
CA ILE A 8 1.83 10.01 -18.90
C ILE A 8 1.32 9.03 -17.84
N PHE A 9 0.00 8.82 -17.82
CA PHE A 9 -0.67 7.85 -16.95
C PHE A 9 -1.26 6.75 -17.81
N ILE A 10 -1.01 5.50 -17.41
CA ILE A 10 -1.39 4.29 -18.11
C ILE A 10 -2.23 3.46 -17.14
N ASP A 11 -3.51 3.33 -17.45
CA ASP A 11 -4.42 2.51 -16.66
C ASP A 11 -4.19 1.04 -16.98
N ILE A 12 -3.98 0.24 -15.94
CA ILE A 12 -3.78 -1.21 -16.05
C ILE A 12 -4.66 -1.96 -15.05
N ASP A 13 -4.93 -3.23 -15.34
CA ASP A 13 -5.44 -4.14 -14.33
C ASP A 13 -4.29 -4.58 -13.41
N CYS A 14 -4.58 -4.81 -12.13
CA CYS A 14 -3.62 -5.29 -11.16
C CYS A 14 -2.93 -6.59 -11.62
N LYS A 15 -3.63 -7.47 -12.35
CA LYS A 15 -3.05 -8.71 -12.91
C LYS A 15 -1.96 -8.46 -13.96
N ASP A 16 -1.96 -7.30 -14.60
CA ASP A 16 -1.02 -6.93 -15.66
C ASP A 16 0.25 -6.26 -15.11
N LEU A 17 0.27 -5.93 -13.80
CA LEU A 17 1.37 -5.23 -13.14
C LEU A 17 2.71 -5.92 -13.38
N LYS A 18 2.78 -7.24 -13.14
CA LYS A 18 4.04 -7.98 -13.30
C LYS A 18 4.57 -7.91 -14.73
N THR A 19 3.70 -8.13 -15.71
CA THR A 19 4.06 -8.05 -17.13
C THR A 19 4.63 -6.68 -17.47
N LYS A 20 4.01 -5.60 -16.97
CA LYS A 20 4.50 -4.23 -17.19
C LYS A 20 5.82 -3.93 -16.51
N VAL A 21 6.00 -4.40 -15.28
CA VAL A 21 7.25 -4.26 -14.53
C VAL A 21 8.38 -4.98 -15.25
N ASP A 22 8.15 -6.20 -15.74
CA ASP A 22 9.12 -6.97 -16.53
C ASP A 22 9.47 -6.24 -17.85
N GLU A 23 8.50 -5.60 -18.52
CA GLU A 23 8.75 -4.77 -19.70
C GLU A 23 9.68 -3.58 -19.38
N TYR A 24 9.46 -2.88 -18.26
CA TYR A 24 10.30 -1.77 -17.83
C TYR A 24 11.72 -2.20 -17.45
N GLU A 25 11.86 -3.30 -16.70
CA GLU A 25 13.15 -3.87 -16.33
C GLU A 25 13.98 -4.21 -17.58
N ASN A 26 13.38 -4.93 -18.54
CA ASN A 26 14.04 -5.32 -19.78
C ASN A 26 14.44 -4.12 -20.66
N ARG A 27 13.73 -2.99 -20.55
CA ARG A 27 14.04 -1.74 -21.26
C ARG A 27 15.08 -0.88 -20.52
N GLY A 28 15.54 -1.29 -19.34
CA GLY A 28 16.51 -0.54 -18.53
C GLY A 28 15.93 0.71 -17.87
N TRP A 29 14.63 0.75 -17.65
CA TRP A 29 13.96 1.85 -16.97
C TRP A 29 14.27 1.83 -15.47
N ARG A 30 14.06 2.94 -14.79
CA ARG A 30 14.26 3.08 -13.34
C ARG A 30 12.92 3.20 -12.64
N PHE A 31 12.77 2.48 -11.54
CA PHE A 31 11.64 2.65 -10.63
C PHE A 31 11.82 3.90 -9.78
N VAL A 32 10.79 4.76 -9.73
CA VAL A 32 10.86 6.09 -9.12
C VAL A 32 10.11 6.15 -7.80
N ASN A 33 8.83 5.76 -7.76
CA ASN A 33 8.03 5.75 -6.52
C ASN A 33 6.77 4.88 -6.64
N ILE A 34 6.13 4.66 -5.48
CA ILE A 34 4.71 4.31 -5.36
C ILE A 34 3.99 5.52 -4.75
N CYS A 35 2.86 5.91 -5.32
CA CYS A 35 1.91 6.82 -4.68
C CYS A 35 0.59 6.09 -4.44
N GLY A 36 0.09 6.12 -3.21
CA GLY A 36 -1.17 5.49 -2.82
C GLY A 36 -2.26 6.51 -2.54
N SER A 37 -3.48 6.21 -2.95
CA SER A 37 -4.68 6.99 -2.62
C SER A 37 -5.84 6.06 -2.30
N THR A 38 -6.49 6.29 -1.17
CA THR A 38 -7.64 5.48 -0.75
C THR A 38 -8.84 5.78 -1.64
N VAL A 39 -9.47 4.73 -2.16
CA VAL A 39 -10.69 4.80 -3.01
C VAL A 39 -11.77 3.89 -2.42
N GLU A 40 -12.99 3.94 -2.95
CA GLU A 40 -14.03 3.02 -2.51
C GLU A 40 -13.62 1.56 -2.77
N GLY A 41 -13.64 0.73 -1.72
CA GLY A 41 -13.36 -0.70 -1.83
C GLY A 41 -11.88 -1.08 -1.93
N GLY A 42 -10.94 -0.12 -1.89
CA GLY A 42 -9.51 -0.43 -2.02
C GLY A 42 -8.59 0.79 -2.00
N VAL A 43 -7.43 0.62 -2.64
CA VAL A 43 -6.38 1.63 -2.76
C VAL A 43 -5.96 1.73 -4.21
N GLU A 44 -6.02 2.93 -4.79
CA GLU A 44 -5.38 3.21 -6.08
C GLU A 44 -3.88 3.40 -5.85
N LEU A 45 -3.06 2.66 -6.60
CA LEU A 45 -1.62 2.78 -6.59
C LEU A 45 -1.16 3.33 -7.95
N ILE A 46 -0.18 4.21 -7.89
CA ILE A 46 0.53 4.76 -9.04
C ILE A 46 1.99 4.37 -8.91
N TYR A 47 2.45 3.53 -9.84
CA TYR A 47 3.85 3.11 -9.92
C TYR A 47 4.53 3.91 -11.03
N SER A 48 5.54 4.68 -10.67
CA SER A 48 6.21 5.57 -11.61
C SER A 48 7.56 5.03 -12.05
N PHE A 49 7.82 5.09 -13.35
CA PHE A 49 9.06 4.67 -13.98
C PHE A 49 9.60 5.78 -14.89
N SER A 50 10.92 5.84 -15.04
CA SER A 50 11.56 6.79 -15.95
C SER A 50 12.84 6.24 -16.58
N ASP A 51 13.10 6.62 -17.83
CA ASP A 51 14.37 6.39 -18.54
C ASP A 51 15.23 7.66 -18.69
N GLY A 52 14.81 8.79 -18.10
CA GLY A 52 15.62 10.01 -18.01
C GLY A 52 14.82 11.31 -17.99
N LEU A 53 13.86 11.48 -18.90
CA LEU A 53 13.05 12.71 -19.02
C LEU A 53 11.54 12.48 -18.82
N PRO A 54 10.88 11.54 -19.52
CA PRO A 54 9.48 11.26 -19.27
C PRO A 54 9.27 10.37 -18.03
N LEU A 55 8.15 10.59 -17.35
CA LEU A 55 7.61 9.68 -16.34
C LEU A 55 6.43 8.89 -16.93
N GLU A 56 6.53 7.56 -16.89
CA GLU A 56 5.38 6.69 -17.14
C GLU A 56 4.82 6.20 -15.81
N ASN A 57 3.53 6.44 -15.60
CA ASN A 57 2.82 6.14 -14.36
C ASN A 57 1.82 5.03 -14.61
N LEU A 58 2.07 3.82 -14.12
CA LEU A 58 1.10 2.74 -14.12
C LEU A 58 0.09 3.00 -13.00
N ARG A 59 -1.18 3.16 -13.35
CA ARG A 59 -2.27 3.38 -12.40
C ARG A 59 -3.18 2.16 -12.34
N PHE A 60 -3.41 1.65 -11.14
CA PHE A 60 -4.26 0.47 -10.91
C PHE A 60 -4.84 0.48 -9.50
N THR A 61 -5.95 -0.23 -9.31
CA THR A 61 -6.62 -0.33 -8.01
C THR A 61 -6.39 -1.70 -7.40
N VAL A 62 -6.03 -1.72 -6.12
CA VAL A 62 -5.90 -2.92 -5.29
C VAL A 62 -7.11 -3.01 -4.36
N PRO A 63 -7.96 -4.04 -4.49
CA PRO A 63 -9.08 -4.24 -3.57
C PRO A 63 -8.61 -4.49 -2.14
N ASN A 64 -9.42 -4.07 -1.16
CA ASN A 64 -9.13 -4.33 0.25
C ASN A 64 -9.01 -5.85 0.52
N GLY A 65 -7.94 -6.25 1.21
CA GLY A 65 -7.67 -7.64 1.55
C GLY A 65 -6.99 -8.45 0.43
N SER A 66 -6.83 -7.89 -0.77
CA SER A 66 -6.02 -8.51 -1.82
C SER A 66 -4.53 -8.47 -1.50
N THR A 67 -3.79 -9.42 -2.07
CA THR A 67 -2.33 -9.46 -2.03
C THR A 67 -1.82 -9.37 -3.46
N ILE A 68 -0.83 -8.51 -3.68
CA ILE A 68 -0.23 -8.26 -5.00
C ILE A 68 1.25 -8.69 -5.01
N PRO A 69 1.81 -9.12 -6.15
CA PRO A 69 3.22 -9.49 -6.20
C PRO A 69 4.09 -8.24 -6.00
N SER A 70 5.15 -8.39 -5.20
CA SER A 70 6.18 -7.37 -5.06
C SER A 70 6.96 -7.21 -6.37
N VAL A 71 7.40 -5.98 -6.63
CA VAL A 71 8.29 -5.63 -7.75
C VAL A 71 9.74 -5.47 -7.30
N SER A 72 10.04 -5.64 -6.02
CA SER A 72 11.38 -5.41 -5.48
C SER A 72 12.41 -6.44 -5.95
N GLY A 73 11.97 -7.58 -6.46
CA GLY A 73 12.83 -8.55 -7.15
C GLY A 73 13.44 -8.01 -8.44
N CYS A 74 12.71 -7.18 -9.18
CA CYS A 74 13.17 -6.49 -10.40
C CYS A 74 13.82 -5.14 -10.05
N PHE A 75 13.22 -4.41 -9.10
CA PHE A 75 13.63 -3.07 -8.70
C PHE A 75 13.92 -3.03 -7.20
N PRO A 76 15.16 -3.31 -6.75
CA PRO A 76 15.47 -3.43 -5.33
C PRO A 76 15.05 -2.24 -4.47
N ASN A 77 15.00 -1.02 -5.00
CA ASN A 77 14.53 0.15 -4.25
C ASN A 77 13.01 0.15 -3.97
N ALA A 78 12.22 -0.72 -4.60
CA ALA A 78 10.78 -0.79 -4.39
C ALA A 78 10.37 -1.28 -3.00
N PHE A 79 11.22 -2.06 -2.30
CA PHE A 79 10.85 -2.58 -0.97
C PHE A 79 10.52 -1.45 0.02
N PHE A 80 11.19 -0.29 -0.06
CA PHE A 80 10.91 0.85 0.81
C PHE A 80 9.46 1.30 0.67
N PHE A 81 9.03 1.46 -0.58
CA PHE A 81 7.68 1.94 -0.90
C PHE A 81 6.61 0.87 -0.63
N GLU A 82 6.92 -0.41 -0.85
CA GLU A 82 5.98 -1.49 -0.58
C GLU A 82 5.73 -1.67 0.92
N ASN A 83 6.78 -1.59 1.75
CA ASN A 83 6.64 -1.60 3.20
C ASN A 83 5.89 -0.36 3.72
N GLU A 84 6.20 0.83 3.20
CA GLU A 84 5.44 2.05 3.50
C GLU A 84 3.95 1.88 3.13
N THR A 85 3.66 1.33 1.96
CA THR A 85 2.28 1.15 1.48
C THR A 85 1.53 0.12 2.34
N TYR A 86 2.21 -0.93 2.80
CA TYR A 86 1.66 -1.87 3.78
C TYR A 86 1.28 -1.14 5.08
N ASP A 87 2.22 -0.41 5.68
CA ASP A 87 2.03 0.23 6.98
C ASP A 87 0.97 1.33 6.95
N LEU A 88 0.94 2.13 5.88
CA LEU A 88 0.06 3.27 5.75
C LEU A 88 -1.33 2.92 5.20
N PHE A 89 -1.42 2.00 4.24
CA PHE A 89 -2.66 1.70 3.52
C PHE A 89 -3.17 0.26 3.69
N GLY A 90 -2.36 -0.65 4.23
CA GLY A 90 -2.75 -2.05 4.46
C GLY A 90 -2.66 -2.94 3.23
N VAL A 91 -2.02 -2.48 2.15
CA VAL A 91 -1.83 -3.28 0.94
C VAL A 91 -0.82 -4.40 1.23
N LYS A 92 -1.20 -5.64 0.92
CA LYS A 92 -0.34 -6.81 1.14
C LYS A 92 0.48 -7.11 -0.11
N PHE A 93 1.76 -7.37 0.09
CA PHE A 93 2.71 -7.73 -0.97
C PHE A 93 3.25 -9.13 -0.75
N SER A 94 3.43 -9.91 -1.82
CA SER A 94 4.10 -11.21 -1.78
C SER A 94 5.50 -11.12 -2.40
N GLY A 95 6.51 -11.69 -1.73
CA GLY A 95 7.87 -11.76 -2.27
C GLY A 95 8.69 -10.46 -2.15
N VAL A 96 8.37 -9.59 -1.19
CA VAL A 96 9.18 -8.39 -0.89
C VAL A 96 10.59 -8.81 -0.48
N SER A 97 11.60 -8.16 -1.05
CA SER A 97 13.01 -8.53 -0.85
C SER A 97 13.49 -8.31 0.59
N ILE A 98 13.01 -7.24 1.24
CA ILE A 98 13.25 -6.96 2.66
C ILE A 98 11.91 -6.59 3.28
N ASP A 99 11.36 -7.49 4.08
CA ASP A 99 10.06 -7.33 4.73
C ASP A 99 10.25 -6.89 6.19
N PHE A 100 9.63 -5.76 6.55
CA PHE A 100 9.65 -5.21 7.91
C PHE A 100 8.46 -5.69 8.75
N ASP A 101 7.60 -6.57 8.23
CA ASP A 101 6.50 -7.21 8.96
C ASP A 101 5.60 -6.17 9.66
N GLY A 102 5.22 -5.13 8.91
CA GLY A 102 4.34 -4.07 9.41
C GLY A 102 5.01 -3.05 10.34
N LYS A 103 6.35 -3.01 10.39
CA LYS A 103 7.13 -2.19 11.34
C LYS A 103 8.12 -1.25 10.65
N PHE A 104 7.87 -0.89 9.40
CA PHE A 104 8.71 0.04 8.67
C PHE A 104 8.54 1.47 9.21
N TYR A 105 7.29 1.87 9.49
CA TYR A 105 6.93 3.08 10.20
C TYR A 105 6.29 2.78 11.56
N LYS A 106 6.56 3.65 12.51
CA LYS A 106 5.85 3.68 13.79
C LYS A 106 4.57 4.50 13.63
N VAL A 107 3.44 3.81 13.49
CA VAL A 107 2.11 4.43 13.42
C VAL A 107 1.36 4.34 14.75
N SER A 108 0.52 5.32 15.06
CA SER A 108 -0.31 5.33 16.28
C SER A 108 -1.58 4.47 16.16
N VAL A 109 -2.05 4.26 14.93
CA VAL A 109 -3.17 3.37 14.57
C VAL A 109 -2.79 2.60 13.32
N PRO A 110 -3.25 1.35 13.14
CA PRO A 110 -2.99 0.59 11.93
C PRO A 110 -3.55 1.26 10.67
N THR A 111 -2.76 1.26 9.59
CA THR A 111 -3.12 1.75 8.25
C THR A 111 -3.82 3.11 8.27
N PRO A 112 -3.17 4.15 8.83
CA PRO A 112 -3.81 5.45 9.09
C PRO A 112 -4.34 6.15 7.84
N MET A 113 -3.80 5.84 6.65
CA MET A 113 -4.23 6.43 5.38
C MET A 113 -5.39 5.64 4.73
N ASN A 114 -5.72 4.44 5.23
CA ASN A 114 -6.84 3.62 4.76
C ASN A 114 -7.69 3.05 5.92
N PRO A 115 -8.58 3.85 6.53
CA PRO A 115 -9.42 3.40 7.66
C PRO A 115 -10.40 2.25 7.32
N GLN A 116 -10.65 1.99 6.04
CA GLN A 116 -11.51 0.88 5.58
C GLN A 116 -10.73 -0.42 5.32
N SER A 117 -9.40 -0.43 5.50
CA SER A 117 -8.58 -1.63 5.35
C SER A 117 -9.04 -2.74 6.30
N VAL A 118 -8.63 -3.98 6.02
CA VAL A 118 -8.92 -5.11 6.91
C VAL A 118 -8.28 -4.88 8.29
N GLN A 119 -7.02 -4.42 8.29
CA GLN A 119 -6.22 -4.18 9.48
C GLN A 119 -6.81 -3.08 10.37
N ALA A 120 -7.23 -1.95 9.79
CA ALA A 120 -7.88 -0.86 10.53
C ALA A 120 -9.21 -1.30 11.14
N ARG A 121 -10.03 -2.05 10.39
CA ARG A 121 -11.31 -2.55 10.88
C ARG A 121 -11.15 -3.56 12.00
N GLU A 122 -10.20 -4.48 11.89
CA GLU A 122 -9.87 -5.43 12.94
C GLU A 122 -9.39 -4.73 14.21
N TYR A 123 -8.51 -3.73 14.08
CA TYR A 123 -8.06 -2.92 15.21
C TYR A 123 -9.22 -2.16 15.88
N ALA A 124 -10.09 -1.52 15.09
CA ALA A 124 -11.24 -0.79 15.61
C ALA A 124 -12.22 -1.72 16.36
N ALA A 125 -12.48 -2.92 15.82
CA ALA A 125 -13.32 -3.92 16.46
C ALA A 125 -12.73 -4.40 17.80
N GLN A 126 -11.42 -4.64 17.85
CA GLN A 126 -10.71 -5.03 19.08
C GLN A 126 -10.73 -3.92 20.12
N ALA A 127 -10.48 -2.66 19.72
CA ALA A 127 -10.54 -1.52 20.61
C ALA A 127 -11.94 -1.31 21.21
N ALA A 128 -12.99 -1.49 20.40
CA ALA A 128 -14.38 -1.43 20.87
C ALA A 128 -14.72 -2.57 21.85
N GLY A 129 -14.28 -3.80 21.55
CA GLY A 129 -14.48 -4.94 22.44
C GLY A 129 -13.74 -4.82 23.77
N ALA A 130 -12.51 -4.31 23.75
CA ALA A 130 -11.74 -4.03 24.97
C ALA A 130 -12.38 -2.92 25.82
N GLY A 131 -12.93 -1.88 25.19
CA GLY A 131 -13.68 -0.84 25.89
C GLY A 131 -14.93 -1.38 26.61
N ALA A 132 -15.69 -2.26 25.96
CA ALA A 132 -16.87 -2.89 26.55
C ALA A 132 -16.55 -3.86 27.70
N ALA A 133 -15.40 -4.55 27.63
CA ALA A 133 -14.93 -5.44 28.71
C ALA A 133 -14.44 -4.65 29.94
N ALA A 134 -13.80 -3.49 29.73
CA ALA A 134 -13.34 -2.63 30.82
C ALA A 134 -14.50 -1.98 31.60
N THR A 135 -15.59 -1.59 30.91
CA THR A 135 -16.78 -1.03 31.58
C THR A 135 -17.54 -2.05 32.43
N ALA A 136 -17.49 -3.34 32.07
CA ALA A 136 -18.15 -4.40 32.83
C ALA A 136 -17.41 -4.78 34.14
N ASP A 137 -16.09 -4.59 34.21
CA ASP A 137 -15.29 -4.89 35.41
C ASP A 137 -15.35 -3.76 36.46
N ASP A 138 -15.66 -2.52 36.04
CA ASP A 138 -15.82 -1.36 36.93
C ASP A 138 -17.18 -1.37 37.63
N ASP A 139 -18.25 -1.78 36.94
CA ASP A 139 -19.60 -1.96 37.52
C ASP A 139 -19.65 -3.10 38.56
N ALA A 140 -18.73 -4.07 38.49
CA ALA A 140 -18.67 -5.21 39.41
C ALA A 140 -17.92 -4.90 40.73
N LYS A 141 -17.17 -3.78 40.81
CA LYS A 141 -16.40 -3.39 42.00
C LYS A 141 -17.02 -2.23 42.81
N GLY A 142 -18.16 -1.70 42.39
CA GLY A 142 -18.85 -0.57 43.03
C GLY A 142 -19.86 -0.92 44.13
N GLY A 143 -19.93 -2.17 44.59
CA GLY A 143 -20.90 -2.62 45.59
C GLY A 143 -20.25 -3.12 46.88
N GLU A 144 -19.89 -2.19 47.77
CA GLU A 144 -19.72 -2.44 49.22
C GLU A 144 -20.26 -1.26 50.03
#